data_AF-A0A5F2BH22-F1
#
_entry.id   AF-A0A5F2BH22-F1
#
_cell.length_a   1.000
_cell.length_b   1.000
_cell.length_c   1.000
_cell.angle_alpha   90.00
_cell.angle_beta   90.00
_cell.angle_gamma   90.00
#
_symmetry.space_group_name_H-M   'P 1'
#
loop_
_entity.id
_entity.type
_entity.pdbx_description
1 polymer ?
#
loop_
_entity_poly.entity_id
_entity_poly.type
_entity_poly.pdbx_seq_one_letter_code
_entity_poly.pdbx_strand_id
1 'polypeptide(L)'
;MSETSGKIKYGCLWGMLTPFLTLFLAVGVTIFVLKDDYGRAHSFTDWTILAGKHILLFGGIVIAVLLALILGLWFAIKDSKPIETLRIFWPVLIILVYWIAPNLIPGPVDDSIVTLGVGIYQIYRYFKERNQKTDSDKNGPAPGVSGDAS
;
A
#
# COMPACT_ATOMS: atom_id res chain seq x y z
N MET A 1 9.00 19.97 25.87
CA MET A 1 8.00 20.51 24.91
C MET A 1 7.67 19.40 23.92
N SER A 2 6.40 19.05 23.77
CA SER A 2 5.94 17.88 23.02
C SER A 2 6.04 18.06 21.50
N GLU A 3 7.15 17.64 20.90
CA GLU A 3 7.34 17.59 19.43
C GLU A 3 6.40 16.60 18.70
N THR A 4 5.48 15.96 19.42
CA THR A 4 4.53 14.96 18.90
C THR A 4 3.17 15.52 18.52
N SER A 5 2.89 16.80 18.80
CA SER A 5 1.58 17.41 18.53
C SER A 5 1.40 17.69 17.03
N GLY A 6 0.96 16.68 16.28
CA GLY A 6 0.57 16.81 14.87
C GLY A 6 1.20 15.79 13.91
N LYS A 7 1.96 14.80 14.39
CA LYS A 7 2.48 13.71 13.56
C LYS A 7 1.54 12.51 13.59
N ILE A 8 1.26 11.93 12.42
CA ILE A 8 0.42 10.75 12.23
C ILE A 8 1.31 9.52 12.16
N LYS A 9 0.96 8.47 12.90
CA LYS A 9 1.68 7.19 12.84
C LYS A 9 1.28 6.46 11.56
N TYR A 10 2.26 6.02 10.76
CA TYR A 10 2.05 5.39 9.46
C TYR A 10 1.28 6.27 8.46
N GLY A 11 1.48 7.59 8.52
CA GLY A 11 0.83 8.53 7.61
C GLY A 11 1.06 8.21 6.13
N CYS A 12 2.25 7.71 5.78
CA CYS A 12 2.54 7.30 4.40
C CYS A 12 1.70 6.09 3.95
N LEU A 13 1.44 5.11 4.84
CA LEU A 13 0.55 3.98 4.54
C LEU A 13 -0.87 4.47 4.25
N TRP A 14 -1.44 5.29 5.14
CA TRP A 14 -2.75 5.89 4.95
C TRP A 14 -2.80 6.75 3.68
N GLY A 15 -1.69 7.42 3.37
CA GLY A 15 -1.51 8.20 2.16
C GLY A 15 -1.66 7.40 0.87
N MET A 16 -1.19 6.15 0.87
CA MET A 16 -1.33 5.23 -0.26
C MET A 16 -2.69 4.52 -0.27
N LEU A 17 -3.18 4.12 0.90
CA LEU A 17 -4.37 3.29 1.04
C LEU A 17 -5.65 4.07 0.76
N THR A 18 -5.70 5.36 1.12
CA THR A 18 -6.86 6.23 0.90
C THR A 18 -7.26 6.36 -0.58
N PRO A 19 -6.36 6.77 -1.51
CA PRO A 19 -6.71 6.84 -2.92
C PRO A 19 -7.02 5.46 -3.52
N PHE A 20 -6.31 4.41 -3.10
CA PHE A 20 -6.56 3.06 -3.58
C PHE A 20 -7.96 2.55 -3.21
N LEU A 21 -8.33 2.63 -1.92
CA LEU A 21 -9.67 2.23 -1.47
C LEU A 21 -10.75 3.09 -2.09
N THR A 22 -10.52 4.39 -2.24
CA THR A 22 -11.48 5.30 -2.88
C THR A 22 -11.73 4.88 -4.33
N LEU A 23 -10.68 4.59 -5.10
CA LEU A 23 -10.81 4.09 -6.47
C LEU A 23 -11.58 2.77 -6.51
N PHE A 24 -11.19 1.80 -5.67
CA PHE A 24 -11.82 0.48 -5.65
C PHE A 24 -13.31 0.56 -5.30
N LEU A 25 -13.66 1.32 -4.26
CA LEU A 25 -15.06 1.54 -3.86
C LEU A 25 -15.83 2.29 -4.94
N ALA A 26 -15.27 3.33 -5.54
CA ALA A 26 -15.97 4.12 -6.55
C ALA A 26 -16.26 3.31 -7.83
N VAL A 27 -15.32 2.46 -8.26
CA VAL A 27 -15.55 1.50 -9.35
C VAL A 27 -16.59 0.45 -8.95
N GLY A 28 -16.47 -0.13 -7.75
CA GLY A 28 -17.43 -1.12 -7.24
C GLY A 28 -18.85 -0.58 -7.15
N VAL A 29 -19.02 0.64 -6.65
CA VAL A 29 -20.31 1.35 -6.59
C VAL A 29 -20.85 1.60 -8.00
N THR A 30 -20.00 2.01 -8.94
CA THR A 30 -20.43 2.23 -10.35
C THR A 30 -20.97 0.95 -10.97
N ILE A 31 -20.26 -0.17 -10.81
CA ILE A 31 -20.73 -1.49 -11.29
C ILE A 31 -22.04 -1.86 -10.60
N PHE A 32 -22.13 -1.71 -9.27
CA PHE A 32 -23.32 -2.05 -8.50
C PHE A 32 -24.55 -1.23 -8.91
N VAL A 33 -24.37 0.08 -9.15
CA VAL A 33 -25.45 1.00 -9.55
C VAL A 33 -25.92 0.69 -10.98
N LEU A 34 -25.01 0.34 -11.88
CA LEU A 34 -25.33 0.12 -13.29
C LEU A 34 -25.71 -1.32 -13.64
N LYS A 35 -25.50 -2.29 -12.74
CA LYS A 35 -25.67 -3.73 -13.02
C LYS A 35 -27.01 -4.08 -13.68
N ASP A 36 -28.10 -3.45 -13.23
CA ASP A 36 -29.47 -3.76 -13.69
C ASP A 36 -29.82 -2.99 -14.99
N ASP A 37 -29.12 -1.89 -15.28
CA ASP A 37 -29.34 -1.08 -16.46
C ASP A 37 -28.83 -1.78 -17.74
N TYR A 38 -27.76 -2.58 -17.65
CA TYR A 38 -27.24 -3.33 -18.81
C TYR A 38 -28.24 -4.37 -19.33
N GLY A 39 -28.96 -5.04 -18.42
CA GLY A 39 -29.96 -6.04 -18.81
C GLY A 39 -31.25 -5.45 -19.39
N ARG A 40 -31.45 -4.14 -19.24
CA ARG A 40 -32.65 -3.42 -19.70
C ARG A 40 -32.43 -2.61 -20.98
N ALA A 41 -31.18 -2.48 -21.44
CA ALA A 41 -30.83 -1.67 -22.61
C ALA A 41 -31.10 -2.43 -23.91
N HIS A 42 -32.24 -2.14 -24.56
CA HIS A 42 -32.62 -2.78 -25.83
C HIS A 42 -32.72 -1.80 -27.00
N SER A 43 -32.86 -0.50 -26.73
CA SER A 43 -32.96 0.54 -27.76
C SER A 43 -31.74 1.47 -27.78
N PHE A 44 -31.52 2.16 -28.89
CA PHE A 44 -30.44 3.17 -29.02
C PHE A 44 -30.53 4.26 -27.94
N THR A 45 -31.75 4.65 -27.55
CA THR A 45 -31.99 5.61 -26.47
C THR A 45 -31.52 5.08 -25.13
N ASP A 46 -31.77 3.80 -24.82
CA ASP A 46 -31.33 3.18 -23.57
C ASP A 46 -29.81 3.11 -23.48
N TRP A 47 -29.15 2.76 -24.60
CA TRP A 47 -27.69 2.77 -24.70
C TRP A 47 -27.10 4.17 -24.52
N THR A 48 -27.75 5.19 -25.07
CA THR A 48 -27.33 6.59 -24.92
C THR A 48 -27.47 7.06 -23.46
N ILE A 49 -28.57 6.71 -22.79
CA ILE A 49 -28.78 7.00 -21.36
C ILE A 49 -27.75 6.27 -20.51
N LEU A 50 -27.50 4.99 -20.80
CA LEU A 50 -26.49 4.20 -20.10
C LEU A 50 -25.10 4.80 -20.25
N ALA A 51 -24.71 5.22 -21.47
CA ALA A 51 -23.46 5.92 -21.71
C ALA A 51 -23.37 7.25 -20.92
N GLY A 52 -24.47 8.01 -20.88
CA GLY A 52 -24.55 9.23 -20.05
C GLY A 52 -24.32 8.96 -18.56
N LYS A 53 -24.92 7.89 -18.01
CA LYS A 53 -24.69 7.47 -16.62
C LYS A 53 -23.22 7.11 -16.36
N HIS A 54 -22.58 6.41 -17.31
CA HIS A 54 -21.14 6.09 -17.21
C HIS A 54 -20.27 7.34 -17.18
N ILE A 55 -20.54 8.32 -18.05
CA ILE A 55 -19.79 9.58 -18.10
C ILE A 55 -19.92 10.34 -16.78
N LEU A 56 -21.14 10.41 -16.22
CA LEU A 56 -21.39 11.07 -14.95
C LEU A 56 -20.67 10.37 -13.80
N LEU A 57 -20.79 9.04 -13.69
CA LEU A 57 -20.14 8.26 -12.65
C LEU A 57 -18.61 8.28 -12.78
N PHE A 58 -18.10 8.26 -14.01
CA PHE A 58 -16.67 8.45 -14.28
C PHE A 58 -16.17 9.81 -13.79
N GLY A 59 -16.91 10.89 -14.09
CA GLY A 59 -16.60 12.22 -13.54
C GLY A 59 -16.57 12.23 -12.01
N GLY A 60 -17.53 11.56 -11.38
CA GLY A 60 -17.57 11.37 -9.92
C GLY A 60 -16.36 10.60 -9.37
N ILE A 61 -15.96 9.51 -10.03
CA ILE A 61 -14.75 8.75 -9.69
C ILE A 61 -13.52 9.65 -9.75
N VAL A 62 -13.33 10.40 -10.84
CA VAL A 62 -12.18 11.29 -11.01
C VAL A 62 -12.09 12.31 -9.87
N ILE A 63 -13.21 12.97 -9.52
CA ILE A 63 -13.25 13.94 -8.43
C ILE A 63 -12.92 13.26 -7.09
N ALA A 64 -13.52 12.11 -6.80
CA ALA A 64 -13.28 11.38 -5.55
C ALA A 64 -11.81 10.96 -5.42
N VAL A 65 -11.21 10.45 -6.50
CA VAL A 65 -9.79 10.07 -6.53
C VAL A 65 -8.88 11.28 -6.34
N LEU A 66 -9.17 12.42 -6.97
CA LEU A 66 -8.39 13.66 -6.78
C LEU A 66 -8.43 14.13 -5.33
N LEU A 67 -9.61 14.13 -4.70
CA LEU A 67 -9.74 14.48 -3.27
C LEU A 67 -8.99 13.49 -2.37
N ALA A 68 -9.09 12.19 -2.67
CA ALA A 68 -8.39 11.15 -1.93
C ALA A 68 -6.87 11.22 -2.10
N LEU A 69 -6.36 11.66 -3.26
CA LEU A 69 -4.94 11.92 -3.48
C LEU A 69 -4.45 13.12 -2.65
N ILE A 70 -5.23 14.21 -2.59
CA ILE A 70 -4.91 15.39 -1.77
C ILE A 70 -4.87 15.00 -0.28
N LEU A 71 -5.89 14.28 0.19
CA LEU A 71 -5.92 13.76 1.57
C LEU A 71 -4.78 12.78 1.82
N GLY A 72 -4.50 11.91 0.87
CA GLY A 72 -3.42 10.94 0.96
C GLY A 72 -2.04 11.61 1.08
N LEU A 73 -1.81 12.65 0.28
CA LEU A 73 -0.60 13.46 0.36
C LEU A 73 -0.49 14.17 1.70
N TRP A 74 -1.60 14.69 2.23
CA TRP A 74 -1.63 15.29 3.57
C TRP A 74 -1.24 14.29 4.66
N PHE A 75 -1.76 13.05 4.61
CA PHE A 75 -1.35 11.97 5.52
C PHE A 75 0.14 11.65 5.39
N ALA A 76 0.67 11.58 4.16
CA ALA A 76 2.09 11.29 3.92
C ALA A 76 3.02 12.39 4.47
N ILE A 77 2.66 13.67 4.29
CA ILE A 77 3.43 14.81 4.82
C ILE A 77 3.42 14.82 6.35
N LYS A 78 2.30 14.44 6.96
CA LYS A 78 2.16 14.37 8.41
C LYS A 78 2.75 13.10 9.02
N ASP A 79 3.34 12.20 8.24
CA ASP A 79 3.93 10.97 8.78
C ASP A 79 5.09 11.27 9.74
N SER A 80 5.04 10.64 10.91
CA SER A 80 6.14 10.60 11.87
C SER A 80 7.44 10.03 11.30
N LYS A 81 7.38 9.02 10.41
CA LYS A 81 8.55 8.30 9.90
C LYS A 81 8.35 7.83 8.44
N PRO A 82 8.29 8.74 7.46
CA PRO A 82 7.91 8.42 6.09
C PRO A 82 8.80 7.36 5.41
N ILE A 83 10.12 7.43 5.60
CA ILE A 83 11.07 6.47 4.98
C ILE A 83 10.93 5.07 5.59
N GLU A 84 10.72 4.98 6.90
CA GLU A 84 10.55 3.70 7.60
C GLU A 84 9.21 3.06 7.23
N THR A 85 8.13 3.84 7.19
CA THR A 85 6.81 3.42 6.70
C THR A 85 6.90 2.92 5.26
N LEU A 86 7.51 3.68 4.35
CA LEU A 86 7.66 3.27 2.95
C LEU A 86 8.46 1.97 2.83
N ARG A 87 9.56 1.82 3.58
CA ARG A 87 10.37 0.58 3.58
C ARG A 87 9.61 -0.65 4.08
N ILE A 88 8.66 -0.47 5.00
CA ILE A 88 7.83 -1.58 5.51
C ILE A 88 6.74 -1.94 4.49
N PHE A 89 6.13 -0.94 3.86
CA PHE A 89 4.95 -1.12 3.01
C PHE A 89 5.22 -1.10 1.49
N TRP A 90 6.47 -0.96 1.05
CA TRP A 90 6.82 -1.05 -0.37
C TRP A 90 6.40 -2.36 -1.07
N PRO A 91 6.31 -3.55 -0.43
CA PRO A 91 5.81 -4.75 -1.12
C PRO A 91 4.30 -4.63 -1.38
N VAL A 92 3.57 -3.95 -0.48
CA VAL A 92 2.15 -3.65 -0.67
C VAL A 92 1.97 -2.71 -1.86
N LEU A 93 2.82 -1.70 -2.02
CA LEU A 93 2.79 -0.83 -3.21
C LEU A 93 2.95 -1.61 -4.52
N ILE A 94 3.89 -2.56 -4.56
CA ILE A 94 4.10 -3.40 -5.76
C ILE A 94 2.85 -4.20 -6.07
N ILE A 95 2.21 -4.80 -5.06
CA ILE A 95 0.96 -5.56 -5.24
C ILE A 95 -0.17 -4.65 -5.74
N LEU A 96 -0.34 -3.45 -5.18
CA LEU A 96 -1.39 -2.51 -5.58
C LEU A 96 -1.20 -2.02 -7.02
N VAL A 97 0.04 -1.72 -7.43
CA VAL A 97 0.37 -1.29 -8.79
C VAL A 97 0.15 -2.44 -9.78
N TYR A 98 0.59 -3.65 -9.43
CA TYR A 98 0.38 -4.85 -10.24
C TYR A 98 -1.12 -5.10 -10.48
N TRP A 99 -1.95 -4.88 -9.46
CA TRP A 99 -3.40 -5.07 -9.59
C TRP A 99 -4.06 -4.08 -10.56
N ILE A 100 -3.56 -2.84 -10.64
CA ILE A 100 -4.07 -1.81 -11.55
C ILE A 100 -3.58 -2.06 -12.99
N ALA A 101 -2.37 -2.60 -13.15
CA ALA A 101 -1.76 -2.86 -14.45
C ALA A 101 -1.15 -4.28 -14.51
N PRO A 102 -1.99 -5.34 -14.57
CA PRO A 102 -1.55 -6.74 -14.49
C PRO A 102 -0.69 -7.22 -15.66
N ASN A 103 -0.48 -6.38 -16.69
CA ASN A 103 0.34 -6.66 -17.87
C ASN A 103 1.35 -5.53 -18.16
N LEU A 104 1.76 -4.75 -17.14
CA LEU A 104 2.76 -3.70 -17.33
C LEU A 104 4.14 -4.29 -17.73
N ILE A 105 4.39 -5.56 -17.38
CA ILE A 105 5.50 -6.38 -17.85
C ILE A 105 4.90 -7.65 -18.51
N PRO A 106 5.30 -8.02 -19.73
CA PRO A 106 4.69 -9.15 -20.43
C PRO A 106 5.16 -10.51 -19.86
N GLY A 107 4.21 -11.34 -19.42
CA GLY A 107 4.39 -12.80 -19.25
C GLY A 107 5.07 -13.27 -17.93
N PRO A 108 5.51 -14.56 -17.86
CA PRO A 108 5.89 -15.32 -16.63
C PRO A 108 6.96 -14.73 -15.71
N VAL A 109 7.51 -13.59 -16.12
CA VAL A 109 8.53 -12.83 -15.42
C VAL A 109 7.94 -12.11 -14.21
N ASP A 110 6.63 -11.80 -14.19
CA ASP A 110 5.98 -11.04 -13.11
C ASP A 110 5.90 -11.80 -11.77
N ASP A 111 5.38 -13.04 -11.77
CA ASP A 111 5.36 -13.90 -10.57
C ASP A 111 6.78 -14.25 -10.10
N SER A 112 7.72 -14.36 -11.04
CA SER A 112 9.11 -14.68 -10.77
C SER A 112 9.83 -13.51 -10.08
N ILE A 113 9.66 -12.27 -10.54
CA ILE A 113 10.30 -11.09 -9.94
C ILE A 113 9.74 -10.80 -8.55
N VAL A 114 8.42 -10.90 -8.37
CA VAL A 114 7.79 -10.67 -7.06
C VAL A 114 8.21 -11.76 -6.07
N THR A 115 8.20 -13.03 -6.49
CA THR A 115 8.63 -14.15 -5.64
C THR A 115 10.13 -14.11 -5.34
N LEU A 116 10.97 -13.78 -6.32
CA LEU A 116 12.41 -13.63 -6.14
C LEU A 116 12.74 -12.42 -5.26
N GLY A 117 12.01 -11.31 -5.41
CA GLY A 117 12.16 -10.11 -4.58
C GLY A 117 11.77 -10.35 -3.12
N VAL A 118 10.63 -11.01 -2.87
CA VAL A 118 10.21 -11.40 -1.51
C VAL A 118 11.17 -12.44 -0.92
N GLY A 119 11.64 -13.41 -1.73
CA GLY A 119 12.61 -14.43 -1.33
C GLY A 119 13.96 -13.83 -0.94
N ILE A 120 14.53 -12.95 -1.77
CA ILE A 120 15.79 -12.25 -1.48
C ILE A 120 15.65 -11.38 -0.22
N TYR A 121 14.51 -10.71 -0.05
CA TYR A 121 14.25 -9.89 1.13
C TYR A 121 14.15 -10.73 2.42
N GLN A 122 13.47 -11.88 2.39
CA GLN A 122 13.39 -12.80 3.53
C GLN A 122 14.78 -13.38 3.87
N ILE A 123 15.57 -13.73 2.87
CA ILE A 123 16.95 -14.22 3.04
C ILE A 123 17.84 -13.12 3.65
N TYR A 124 17.78 -11.90 3.13
CA TYR A 124 18.51 -10.75 3.69
C TYR A 124 18.15 -10.51 5.16
N ARG A 125 16.86 -10.52 5.48
CA ARG A 125 16.37 -10.32 6.85
C ARG A 125 16.85 -11.44 7.78
N TYR A 126 16.76 -12.69 7.33
CA TYR A 126 17.22 -13.86 8.08
C TYR A 126 18.72 -13.78 8.41
N PHE A 127 19.56 -13.39 7.45
CA PHE A 127 21.00 -13.22 7.69
C PHE A 127 21.32 -12.01 8.57
N LYS A 128 20.60 -10.89 8.42
CA LYS A 128 20.77 -9.72 9.27
C LYS A 128 20.41 -10.02 10.73
N GLU A 129 19.31 -10.73 10.97
CA GLU A 129 18.86 -11.11 12.31
C GLU A 129 19.83 -12.13 12.95
N ARG A 130 20.40 -13.05 12.17
CA ARG A 130 21.45 -13.99 12.62
C ARG A 130 22.76 -13.29 12.99
N ASN A 131 23.21 -12.33 12.20
CA ASN A 131 24.43 -11.56 12.49
C ASN A 131 24.23 -10.68 13.73
N GLN A 132 23.06 -10.06 13.91
CA GLN A 132 22.75 -9.29 15.13
C GLN A 132 22.66 -10.14 16.39
N LYS A 133 22.17 -11.38 16.30
CA LYS A 133 22.19 -12.33 17.42
C LYS A 133 23.61 -12.75 17.78
N THR A 134 24.44 -13.04 16.79
CA THR A 134 25.85 -13.43 17.00
C THR A 134 26.68 -12.30 17.60
N ASP A 135 26.42 -11.04 17.21
CA ASP A 135 27.09 -9.87 17.80
C ASP A 135 26.54 -9.50 19.19
N SER A 136 25.28 -9.81 19.48
CA SER A 136 24.73 -9.64 20.85
C SER A 136 25.25 -10.71 21.81
N ASP A 137 25.46 -11.94 21.35
CA ASP A 137 26.04 -13.02 22.17
C ASP A 137 27.56 -12.84 22.39
N LYS A 138 28.28 -12.23 21.44
CA LYS A 138 29.71 -11.87 21.62
C LYS A 138 29.95 -10.65 22.50
N ASN A 139 28.95 -9.78 22.66
CA ASN A 139 28.99 -8.61 23.54
C ASN A 139 28.18 -8.82 24.84
N GLY A 140 27.79 -10.06 25.15
CA GLY A 140 27.31 -10.42 26.47
C GLY A 140 28.38 -10.12 27.52
N PRO A 141 28.01 -9.65 28.72
CA PRO A 141 28.99 -9.29 29.73
C PRO A 141 29.87 -10.52 30.00
N ALA A 142 31.19 -10.33 29.90
CA ALA A 142 32.14 -11.29 30.42
C ALA A 142 31.71 -11.66 31.85
N PRO A 143 31.69 -12.95 32.24
CA PRO A 143 31.52 -13.30 33.64
C PRO A 143 32.71 -12.73 34.40
N GLY A 144 32.50 -11.54 34.94
CA GLY A 144 33.44 -10.83 35.78
C GLY A 144 33.73 -11.69 37.00
N VAL A 145 35.01 -11.96 37.18
CA VAL A 145 35.63 -12.40 38.42
C VAL A 145 35.11 -11.54 39.57
N SER A 146 34.30 -12.12 40.45
CA SER A 146 34.12 -11.62 41.82
C SER A 146 34.92 -12.52 42.74
N GLY A 147 36.20 -12.20 42.90
CA GLY A 147 36.89 -12.52 44.14
C GLY A 147 36.45 -11.49 45.17
N ASP A 148 35.91 -11.95 46.29
CA ASP A 148 35.96 -11.20 47.54
C ASP A 148 36.10 -12.19 48.70
N ALA A 149 36.93 -11.74 49.63
CA ALA A 149 37.60 -12.50 50.67
C ALA A 149 36.66 -12.97 51.80
N SER A 150 36.95 -14.15 52.34
CA SER A 150 37.03 -14.45 53.77
C SER A 150 37.83 -15.74 53.98
#